data_AF-A0A3B0UTZ7-F1
#
_entry.id   AF-A0A3B0UTZ7-F1
#
_cell.length_a   1.000
_cell.length_b   1.000
_cell.length_c   1.000
_cell.angle_alpha   90.00
_cell.angle_beta   90.00
_cell.angle_gamma   90.00
#
_symmetry.space_group_name_H-M   'P 1'
#
loop_
_entity.id
_entity.type
_entity.pdbx_description
1 polymer ?
#
loop_
_entity_poly.entity_id
_entity_poly.type
_entity_poly.pdbx_seq_one_letter_code
_entity_poly.pdbx_strand_id
1 'polypeptide(L)'
;MRKSNCFLILFLLLFSVASGQQKRKAKIALVQATALPHQDLFMDDSDLAKVRPQMMANFDKLLGLFIEAGKMGADLVCGPEDMQNIGAYGLHIDVKDPETGKILADALAVPVPGQLTDMVAAIARKYNMYIIAPIYEAVGNKVYNTAVIFDRQGDIMGKHRKTVLPVLETWLVSTGDKYEVFETDFASIAVATCWEIFYPEISSIYALKGADIIFNPTMAKDNKPGQSLETASMFITRAKDNSVYIAPVVRGSDGNGVIDFNGEIVAEAVGKKDCVIMAEVDFSKERLLESKWWETINGTNNIKAMRLKSRRPETYRLLTDPNPPVLERYKNIHLTTGDRERQLKAVKEVDYGSD
;
A
#
# COMPACT_ATOMS: atom_id res chain seq x y z
N MET A 1 -35.44 17.80 -54.62
CA MET A 1 -34.88 16.65 -53.88
C MET A 1 -33.69 17.12 -53.05
N ARG A 2 -33.73 16.79 -51.74
CA ARG A 2 -32.69 16.89 -50.69
C ARG A 2 -32.11 18.27 -50.33
N LYS A 3 -32.69 18.84 -49.26
CA LYS A 3 -32.03 19.71 -48.28
C LYS A 3 -31.01 18.87 -47.49
N SER A 4 -29.74 19.29 -47.43
CA SER A 4 -28.76 18.75 -46.49
C SER A 4 -28.62 19.71 -45.32
N ASN A 5 -29.10 19.28 -44.15
CA ASN A 5 -28.87 19.92 -42.86
C ASN A 5 -27.44 19.59 -42.40
N CYS A 6 -26.52 20.55 -42.40
CA CYS A 6 -25.28 20.46 -41.64
C CYS A 6 -25.59 20.81 -40.17
N PHE A 7 -25.81 19.80 -39.34
CA PHE A 7 -25.75 19.94 -37.89
C PHE A 7 -24.28 20.04 -37.48
N LEU A 8 -23.81 21.24 -37.19
CA LEU A 8 -22.53 21.47 -36.52
C LEU A 8 -22.73 21.16 -35.03
N ILE A 9 -22.43 19.94 -34.61
CA ILE A 9 -22.41 19.55 -33.19
C ILE A 9 -21.14 20.16 -32.59
N LEU A 10 -21.30 21.30 -31.92
CA LEU A 10 -20.28 21.92 -31.10
C LEU A 10 -20.11 21.08 -29.83
N PHE A 11 -19.13 20.17 -29.81
CA PHE A 11 -18.68 19.52 -28.59
C PHE A 11 -18.05 20.58 -27.68
N LEU A 12 -18.83 21.08 -26.72
CA LEU A 12 -18.30 21.77 -25.54
C LEU A 12 -17.49 20.75 -24.74
N LEU A 13 -16.19 20.71 -25.01
CA LEU A 13 -15.19 20.20 -24.08
C LEU A 13 -15.29 21.07 -22.83
N LEU A 14 -16.07 20.60 -21.85
CA LEU A 14 -15.95 21.03 -20.47
C LEU A 14 -14.54 20.67 -20.03
N PHE A 15 -13.63 21.64 -20.16
CA PHE A 15 -12.44 21.67 -19.33
C PHE A 15 -12.94 21.65 -17.88
N SER A 16 -12.80 20.49 -17.24
CA SER A 16 -12.82 20.40 -15.79
C SER A 16 -11.72 21.34 -15.31
N VAL A 17 -12.14 22.54 -14.92
CA VAL A 17 -11.35 23.38 -14.03
C VAL A 17 -11.09 22.48 -12.83
N ALA A 18 -9.83 22.13 -12.60
CA ALA A 18 -9.40 21.51 -11.36
C ALA A 18 -9.86 22.44 -10.23
N SER A 19 -11.02 22.16 -9.66
CA SER A 19 -11.45 22.76 -8.42
C SER A 19 -10.37 22.37 -7.42
N GLY A 20 -9.55 23.33 -7.02
CA GLY A 20 -8.50 23.09 -6.02
C GLY A 20 -9.15 22.44 -4.81
N GLN A 21 -8.86 21.16 -4.60
CA GLN A 21 -9.42 20.40 -3.50
C GLN A 21 -9.04 21.08 -2.18
N GLN A 22 -10.05 21.37 -1.36
CA GLN A 22 -9.81 22.04 -0.10
C GLN A 22 -9.23 21.04 0.91
N LYS A 23 -7.91 21.09 1.09
CA LYS A 23 -7.25 20.32 2.14
C LYS A 23 -7.76 20.75 3.51
N ARG A 24 -8.01 19.79 4.39
CA ARG A 24 -8.55 20.04 5.74
C ARG A 24 -8.05 19.01 6.74
N LYS A 25 -8.37 19.21 8.01
CA LYS A 25 -8.18 18.19 9.05
C LYS A 25 -9.04 16.97 8.78
N ALA A 26 -8.47 15.79 9.04
CA ALA A 26 -9.17 14.51 8.96
C ALA A 26 -8.63 13.50 9.98
N LYS A 27 -9.48 12.57 10.39
CA LYS A 27 -9.15 11.48 11.30
C LYS A 27 -8.71 10.25 10.52
N ILE A 28 -7.43 9.93 10.57
CA ILE A 28 -6.82 8.79 9.89
C ILE A 28 -6.68 7.63 10.87
N ALA A 29 -7.26 6.49 10.52
CA ALA A 29 -7.20 5.27 11.30
C ALA A 29 -6.36 4.19 10.62
N LEU A 30 -5.56 3.47 11.41
CA LEU A 30 -4.77 2.32 10.95
C LEU A 30 -5.12 1.09 11.78
N VAL A 31 -5.28 -0.05 11.12
CA VAL A 31 -5.55 -1.33 11.80
C VAL A 31 -4.24 -2.04 12.11
N GLN A 32 -3.93 -2.15 13.40
CA GLN A 32 -2.85 -3.00 13.90
C GLN A 32 -3.43 -4.34 14.35
N ALA A 33 -3.28 -5.36 13.52
CA ALA A 33 -3.87 -6.67 13.78
C ALA A 33 -2.88 -7.81 13.57
N THR A 34 -2.89 -8.74 14.51
CA THR A 34 -2.21 -10.03 14.38
C THR A 34 -2.99 -10.97 13.47
N ALA A 35 -2.28 -11.83 12.77
CA ALA A 35 -2.88 -12.97 12.08
C ALA A 35 -3.65 -13.84 13.07
N LEU A 36 -4.84 -14.32 12.69
CA LEU A 36 -5.38 -15.49 13.38
C LEU A 36 -4.49 -16.71 13.08
N PRO A 37 -4.38 -17.68 14.01
CA PRO A 37 -3.73 -18.94 13.73
C PRO A 37 -4.34 -19.58 12.48
N HIS A 38 -3.49 -20.05 11.59
CA HIS A 38 -3.85 -20.84 10.43
C HIS A 38 -3.07 -22.14 10.48
N GLN A 39 -3.61 -23.18 9.85
CA GLN A 39 -2.89 -24.43 9.73
C GLN A 39 -1.72 -24.26 8.76
N ASP A 40 -0.61 -24.95 9.03
CA ASP A 40 0.40 -25.19 8.02
C ASP A 40 -0.16 -26.23 7.05
N LEU A 41 -0.29 -25.85 5.78
CA LEU A 41 -0.88 -26.72 4.74
C LEU A 41 0.08 -27.83 4.29
N PHE A 42 1.32 -27.80 4.76
CA PHE A 42 2.37 -28.72 4.35
C PHE A 42 2.69 -29.77 5.42
N MET A 43 1.93 -29.75 6.52
CA MET A 43 1.94 -30.78 7.56
C MET A 43 0.88 -31.85 7.26
N ASP A 44 1.19 -33.10 7.62
CA ASP A 44 0.38 -34.30 7.31
C ASP A 44 -1.05 -34.25 7.90
N ASP A 45 -1.30 -33.36 8.87
CA ASP A 45 -2.58 -33.16 9.55
C ASP A 45 -3.40 -31.96 9.00
N SER A 46 -2.96 -31.37 7.88
CA SER A 46 -3.66 -30.26 7.24
C SER A 46 -5.03 -30.66 6.67
N ASP A 47 -6.04 -29.80 6.85
CA ASP A 47 -7.41 -30.04 6.41
C ASP A 47 -7.86 -28.90 5.47
N LEU A 48 -7.85 -29.15 4.16
CA LEU A 48 -8.24 -28.18 3.14
C LEU A 48 -9.64 -27.59 3.36
N ALA A 49 -10.56 -28.32 3.99
CA ALA A 49 -11.90 -27.82 4.28
C ALA A 49 -11.89 -26.66 5.30
N LYS A 50 -10.84 -26.51 6.11
CA LYS A 50 -10.70 -25.43 7.11
C LYS A 50 -10.10 -24.14 6.54
N VAL A 51 -9.44 -24.19 5.38
CA VAL A 51 -8.70 -23.04 4.81
C VAL A 51 -9.60 -21.84 4.56
N ARG A 52 -10.70 -22.04 3.82
CA ARG A 52 -11.64 -20.96 3.50
C ARG A 52 -12.34 -20.44 4.78
N PRO A 53 -12.82 -21.27 5.71
CA PRO A 53 -13.28 -20.80 7.02
C PRO A 53 -12.26 -19.96 7.80
N GLN A 54 -10.98 -20.37 7.83
CA GLN A 54 -9.91 -19.62 8.51
C GLN A 54 -9.63 -18.26 7.82
N MET A 55 -9.60 -18.25 6.49
CA MET A 55 -9.48 -17.03 5.69
C MET A 55 -10.63 -16.07 6.02
N MET A 56 -11.87 -16.55 6.00
CA MET A 56 -13.05 -15.73 6.33
C MET A 56 -13.00 -15.23 7.76
N ALA A 57 -12.62 -16.06 8.75
CA ALA A 57 -12.49 -15.63 10.14
C ALA A 57 -11.43 -14.52 10.32
N ASN A 58 -10.30 -14.60 9.60
CA ASN A 58 -9.28 -13.56 9.62
C ASN A 58 -9.81 -12.26 8.98
N PHE A 59 -10.52 -12.38 7.85
CA PHE A 59 -11.14 -11.24 7.19
C PHE A 59 -12.18 -10.56 8.10
N ASP A 60 -13.07 -11.34 8.71
CA ASP A 60 -14.11 -10.86 9.64
C ASP A 60 -13.51 -10.16 10.87
N LYS A 61 -12.39 -10.67 11.42
CA LYS A 61 -11.64 -10.00 12.48
C LYS A 61 -11.23 -8.58 12.05
N LEU A 62 -10.67 -8.44 10.85
CA LEU A 62 -10.23 -7.14 10.33
C LEU A 62 -11.42 -6.21 10.00
N LEU A 63 -12.53 -6.75 9.50
CA LEU A 63 -13.77 -5.99 9.34
C LEU A 63 -14.29 -5.47 10.67
N GLY A 64 -14.17 -6.27 11.75
CA GLY A 64 -14.45 -5.83 13.11
C GLY A 64 -13.64 -4.59 13.51
N LEU A 65 -12.36 -4.56 13.17
CA LEU A 65 -11.49 -3.41 13.45
C LEU A 65 -11.81 -2.19 12.57
N PHE A 66 -12.25 -2.39 11.32
CA PHE A 66 -12.80 -1.30 10.50
C PHE A 66 -14.09 -0.73 11.11
N ILE A 67 -14.96 -1.58 11.63
CA ILE A 67 -16.16 -1.16 12.35
C ILE A 67 -15.81 -0.33 13.58
N GLU A 68 -14.81 -0.76 14.37
CA GLU A 68 -14.33 0.04 15.52
C GLU A 68 -13.76 1.39 15.07
N ALA A 69 -12.97 1.44 14.00
CA ALA A 69 -12.49 2.70 13.44
C ALA A 69 -13.64 3.62 13.02
N GLY A 70 -14.69 3.07 12.39
CA GLY A 70 -15.90 3.80 12.04
C GLY A 70 -16.66 4.33 13.26
N LYS A 71 -16.79 3.54 14.34
CA LYS A 71 -17.38 3.98 15.62
C LYS A 71 -16.58 5.09 16.29
N MET A 72 -15.25 5.09 16.13
CA MET A 72 -14.37 6.15 16.60
C MET A 72 -14.42 7.42 15.72
N GLY A 73 -15.15 7.37 14.60
CA GLY A 73 -15.34 8.49 13.69
C GLY A 73 -14.16 8.72 12.75
N ALA A 74 -13.52 7.66 12.27
CA ALA A 74 -12.49 7.76 11.23
C ALA A 74 -13.06 8.42 9.95
N ASP A 75 -12.29 9.31 9.33
CA ASP A 75 -12.54 9.77 7.97
C ASP A 75 -12.02 8.76 6.95
N LEU A 76 -10.92 8.08 7.26
CA LEU A 76 -10.33 7.01 6.45
C LEU A 76 -9.70 5.96 7.36
N VAL A 77 -9.90 4.68 7.04
CA VAL A 77 -9.18 3.56 7.68
C VAL A 77 -8.39 2.73 6.67
N CYS A 78 -7.17 2.34 7.02
CA CYS A 78 -6.34 1.42 6.23
C CYS A 78 -6.14 0.09 6.96
N GLY A 79 -6.37 -1.02 6.25
CA GLY A 79 -6.03 -2.37 6.70
C GLY A 79 -4.56 -2.72 6.45
N PRO A 80 -4.03 -3.77 7.11
CA PRO A 80 -2.71 -4.32 6.80
C PRO A 80 -2.71 -5.03 5.43
N GLU A 81 -1.52 -5.33 4.92
CA GLU A 81 -1.37 -6.16 3.71
C GLU A 81 -2.03 -7.53 3.90
N ASP A 82 -2.66 -8.05 2.85
CA ASP A 82 -3.30 -9.37 2.81
C ASP A 82 -4.33 -9.57 3.94
N MET A 83 -5.47 -8.86 3.84
CA MET A 83 -6.56 -9.03 4.79
C MET A 83 -7.13 -10.45 4.83
N GLN A 84 -6.93 -11.23 3.76
CA GLN A 84 -7.40 -12.61 3.67
C GLN A 84 -6.48 -13.58 4.42
N ASN A 85 -5.23 -13.18 4.71
CA ASN A 85 -4.17 -14.05 5.22
C ASN A 85 -3.87 -15.25 4.29
N ILE A 86 -3.93 -15.06 2.97
CA ILE A 86 -3.69 -16.15 2.02
C ILE A 86 -2.26 -16.15 1.47
N GLY A 87 -1.52 -15.05 1.66
CA GLY A 87 -0.10 -14.97 1.37
C GLY A 87 0.67 -16.01 2.18
N ALA A 88 0.25 -16.35 3.40
CA ALA A 88 0.89 -17.42 4.17
C ALA A 88 0.74 -18.81 3.52
N TYR A 89 -0.35 -19.07 2.81
CA TYR A 89 -0.57 -20.36 2.12
C TYR A 89 0.19 -20.46 0.79
N GLY A 90 0.43 -19.34 0.12
CA GLY A 90 1.12 -19.30 -1.17
C GLY A 90 2.63 -19.01 -1.09
N LEU A 91 3.05 -18.18 -0.12
CA LEU A 91 4.43 -17.71 0.03
C LEU A 91 5.28 -18.58 0.97
N HIS A 92 4.65 -19.45 1.76
CA HIS A 92 5.37 -20.53 2.42
C HIS A 92 5.73 -21.56 1.35
N ILE A 93 7.04 -21.59 1.06
CA ILE A 93 7.63 -22.37 0.00
C ILE A 93 7.40 -23.84 0.32
N ASP A 94 6.44 -24.46 -0.36
CA ASP A 94 6.38 -25.91 -0.36
C ASP A 94 7.55 -26.45 -1.18
N VAL A 95 8.55 -26.95 -0.48
CA VAL A 95 9.65 -27.71 -1.05
C VAL A 95 9.23 -29.11 -1.50
N LYS A 96 8.05 -29.59 -1.13
CA LYS A 96 7.50 -30.91 -1.49
C LYS A 96 6.55 -30.83 -2.70
N ASP A 97 5.56 -29.93 -2.71
CA ASP A 97 4.64 -29.70 -3.84
C ASP A 97 4.30 -28.22 -4.13
N PRO A 98 5.13 -27.54 -4.95
CA PRO A 98 4.92 -26.17 -5.37
C PRO A 98 3.65 -25.91 -6.20
N GLU A 99 2.98 -26.94 -6.73
CA GLU A 99 1.76 -26.81 -7.52
C GLU A 99 0.55 -26.57 -6.62
N THR A 100 0.50 -27.27 -5.48
CA THR A 100 -0.56 -27.15 -4.48
C THR A 100 -0.69 -25.73 -3.91
N GLY A 101 0.43 -25.07 -3.57
CA GLY A 101 0.41 -23.68 -3.08
C GLY A 101 -0.15 -22.69 -4.12
N LYS A 102 0.14 -22.89 -5.40
CA LYS A 102 -0.41 -22.06 -6.49
C LYS A 102 -1.90 -22.29 -6.68
N ILE A 103 -2.34 -23.55 -6.69
CA ILE A 103 -3.76 -23.90 -6.82
C ILE A 103 -4.56 -23.27 -5.68
N LEU A 104 -4.04 -23.32 -4.45
CA LEU A 104 -4.71 -22.74 -3.30
C LEU A 104 -4.75 -21.21 -3.34
N ALA A 105 -3.64 -20.55 -3.67
CA ALA A 105 -3.61 -19.10 -3.83
C ALA A 105 -4.60 -18.64 -4.92
N ASP A 106 -4.62 -19.31 -6.08
CA ASP A 106 -5.55 -19.00 -7.17
C ASP A 106 -7.02 -19.24 -6.75
N ALA A 107 -7.30 -20.31 -6.00
CA ALA A 107 -8.65 -20.65 -5.54
C ALA A 107 -9.18 -19.76 -4.40
N LEU A 108 -8.28 -19.07 -3.69
CA LEU A 108 -8.61 -18.20 -2.55
C LEU A 108 -8.57 -16.71 -2.91
N ALA A 109 -7.84 -16.32 -3.95
CA ALA A 109 -7.91 -14.98 -4.52
C ALA A 109 -9.36 -14.68 -4.98
N VAL A 110 -9.78 -13.42 -4.86
CA VAL A 110 -11.18 -13.02 -5.06
C VAL A 110 -11.34 -12.02 -6.20
N PRO A 111 -12.45 -12.04 -6.94
CA PRO A 111 -12.72 -11.00 -7.93
C PRO A 111 -12.94 -9.64 -7.24
N VAL A 112 -12.59 -8.57 -7.96
CA VAL A 112 -12.84 -7.18 -7.55
C VAL A 112 -13.56 -6.46 -8.69
N PRO A 113 -14.84 -6.06 -8.52
CA PRO A 113 -15.69 -6.23 -7.33
C PRO A 113 -16.15 -7.68 -7.08
N GLY A 114 -16.52 -7.99 -5.85
CA GLY A 114 -17.05 -9.28 -5.40
C GLY A 114 -17.43 -9.31 -3.91
N GLN A 115 -17.76 -10.50 -3.38
CA GLN A 115 -18.31 -10.67 -2.03
C GLN A 115 -17.50 -9.96 -0.93
N LEU A 116 -16.17 -10.11 -0.91
CA LEU A 116 -15.33 -9.49 0.11
C LEU A 116 -15.32 -7.97 -0.01
N THR A 117 -15.30 -7.42 -1.24
CA THR A 117 -15.37 -5.97 -1.43
C THR A 117 -16.75 -5.42 -1.10
N ASP A 118 -17.83 -6.19 -1.30
CA ASP A 118 -19.19 -5.79 -0.90
C ASP A 118 -19.32 -5.66 0.62
N MET A 119 -18.69 -6.56 1.37
CA MET A 119 -18.63 -6.49 2.84
C MET A 119 -17.90 -5.21 3.30
N VAL A 120 -16.77 -4.87 2.67
CA VAL A 120 -16.02 -3.63 2.97
C VAL A 120 -16.83 -2.39 2.58
N ALA A 121 -17.43 -2.39 1.39
CA ALA A 121 -18.28 -1.31 0.89
C ALA A 121 -19.45 -1.01 1.84
N ALA A 122 -20.08 -2.05 2.41
CA ALA A 122 -21.14 -1.87 3.38
C ALA A 122 -20.67 -1.13 4.64
N ILE A 123 -19.45 -1.39 5.12
CA ILE A 123 -18.86 -0.70 6.27
C ILE A 123 -18.53 0.75 5.92
N ALA A 124 -17.88 0.98 4.77
CA ALA A 124 -17.54 2.33 4.28
C ALA A 124 -18.78 3.23 4.22
N ARG A 125 -19.85 2.72 3.60
CA ARG A 125 -21.14 3.41 3.46
C ARG A 125 -21.85 3.62 4.80
N LYS A 126 -21.82 2.64 5.71
CA LYS A 126 -22.45 2.72 7.03
C LYS A 126 -21.80 3.79 7.92
N TYR A 127 -20.48 3.90 7.87
CA TYR A 127 -19.72 4.83 8.70
C TYR A 127 -19.32 6.12 7.98
N ASN A 128 -19.73 6.29 6.71
CA ASN A 128 -19.42 7.43 5.87
C ASN A 128 -17.92 7.75 5.85
N MET A 129 -17.08 6.72 5.66
CA MET A 129 -15.61 6.82 5.70
C MET A 129 -14.97 6.16 4.49
N TYR A 130 -13.79 6.62 4.12
CA TYR A 130 -12.96 5.93 3.13
C TYR A 130 -12.33 4.67 3.73
N ILE A 131 -12.12 3.63 2.93
CA ILE A 131 -11.42 2.41 3.35
C ILE A 131 -10.37 2.03 2.33
N ILE A 132 -9.16 1.72 2.79
CA ILE A 132 -8.13 1.03 2.02
C ILE A 132 -8.09 -0.42 2.50
N ALA A 133 -8.47 -1.36 1.62
CA ALA A 133 -8.55 -2.79 1.91
C ALA A 133 -7.61 -3.58 1.00
N PRO A 134 -6.41 -3.95 1.48
CA PRO A 134 -5.48 -4.82 0.75
C PRO A 134 -5.97 -6.27 0.66
N ILE A 135 -6.15 -6.77 -0.55
CA ILE A 135 -6.63 -8.12 -0.85
C ILE A 135 -5.87 -8.73 -2.04
N TYR A 136 -5.92 -10.06 -2.15
CA TYR A 136 -5.44 -10.77 -3.34
C TYR A 136 -6.57 -10.86 -4.36
N GLU A 137 -6.44 -10.07 -5.42
CA GLU A 137 -7.40 -9.96 -6.51
C GLU A 137 -7.14 -11.03 -7.59
N ALA A 138 -8.17 -11.77 -7.98
CA ALA A 138 -8.16 -12.66 -9.13
C ALA A 138 -8.72 -11.96 -10.39
N VAL A 139 -7.96 -11.98 -11.49
CA VAL A 139 -8.41 -11.54 -12.83
C VAL A 139 -7.96 -12.53 -13.89
N GLY A 140 -8.93 -13.29 -14.42
CA GLY A 140 -8.63 -14.42 -15.29
C GLY A 140 -7.74 -15.42 -14.57
N ASN A 141 -6.58 -15.74 -15.14
CA ASN A 141 -5.60 -16.67 -14.56
C ASN A 141 -4.48 -15.95 -13.79
N LYS A 142 -4.67 -14.68 -13.43
CA LYS A 142 -3.69 -13.86 -12.71
C LYS A 142 -4.19 -13.48 -11.33
N VAL A 143 -3.30 -13.54 -10.35
CA VAL A 143 -3.51 -13.02 -9.01
C VAL A 143 -2.68 -11.74 -8.83
N TYR A 144 -3.25 -10.73 -8.18
CA TYR A 144 -2.60 -9.45 -7.89
C TYR A 144 -2.72 -9.10 -6.41
N ASN A 145 -1.62 -8.68 -5.78
CA ASN A 145 -1.67 -8.04 -4.47
C ASN A 145 -2.18 -6.60 -4.66
N THR A 146 -3.41 -6.35 -4.22
CA THR A 146 -4.21 -5.18 -4.62
C THR A 146 -4.75 -4.45 -3.41
N ALA A 147 -4.37 -3.19 -3.24
CA ALA A 147 -5.08 -2.28 -2.37
C ALA A 147 -6.33 -1.76 -3.07
N VAL A 148 -7.52 -2.08 -2.56
CA VAL A 148 -8.79 -1.54 -3.08
C VAL A 148 -9.21 -0.33 -2.22
N ILE A 149 -9.56 0.76 -2.88
CA ILE A 149 -9.90 2.02 -2.22
C ILE A 149 -11.40 2.27 -2.39
N PHE A 150 -12.10 2.40 -1.27
CA PHE A 150 -13.53 2.68 -1.19
C PHE A 150 -13.75 4.13 -0.78
N ASP A 151 -14.73 4.78 -1.40
CA ASP A 151 -15.20 6.10 -0.98
C ASP A 151 -16.21 6.03 0.18
N ARG A 152 -16.67 7.20 0.63
CA ARG A 152 -17.64 7.30 1.74
C ARG A 152 -19.00 6.71 1.39
N GLN A 153 -19.35 6.60 0.11
CA GLN A 153 -20.58 5.99 -0.36
C GLN A 153 -20.44 4.47 -0.45
N GLY A 154 -19.24 3.92 -0.25
CA GLY A 154 -18.94 2.50 -0.38
C GLY A 154 -18.68 2.07 -1.82
N ASP A 155 -18.50 3.00 -2.75
CA ASP A 155 -18.14 2.69 -4.12
C ASP A 155 -16.60 2.52 -4.22
N ILE A 156 -16.15 1.64 -5.11
CA ILE A 156 -14.72 1.47 -5.37
C ILE A 156 -14.26 2.65 -6.21
N MET A 157 -13.58 3.63 -5.61
CA MET A 157 -13.01 4.76 -6.35
C MET A 157 -11.83 4.33 -7.23
N GLY A 158 -11.18 3.23 -6.86
CA GLY A 158 -10.06 2.69 -7.60
C GLY A 158 -9.31 1.61 -6.83
N LYS A 159 -8.21 1.17 -7.41
CA LYS A 159 -7.34 0.13 -6.85
C LYS A 159 -5.90 0.39 -7.26
N HIS A 160 -4.97 -0.03 -6.43
CA HIS A 160 -3.55 -0.04 -6.72
C HIS A 160 -3.03 -1.48 -6.64
N ARG A 161 -2.37 -1.94 -7.71
CA ARG A 161 -1.73 -3.27 -7.78
C ARG A 161 -0.24 -3.10 -7.57
N LYS A 162 0.32 -3.83 -6.61
CA LYS A 162 1.75 -3.79 -6.24
C LYS A 162 2.64 -3.95 -7.48
N THR A 163 3.52 -2.98 -7.73
CA THR A 163 4.33 -2.92 -8.96
C THR A 163 5.67 -3.63 -8.82
N VAL A 164 6.21 -3.71 -7.60
CA VAL A 164 7.49 -4.37 -7.31
C VAL A 164 7.27 -5.47 -6.28
N LEU A 165 7.64 -6.70 -6.65
CA LEU A 165 7.43 -7.89 -5.84
C LEU A 165 8.75 -8.36 -5.22
N PRO A 166 8.77 -8.76 -3.94
CA PRO A 166 9.86 -9.56 -3.42
C PRO A 166 9.89 -10.91 -4.14
N VAL A 167 11.06 -11.54 -4.14
CA VAL A 167 11.33 -12.75 -4.93
C VAL A 167 10.27 -13.84 -4.74
N LEU A 168 9.85 -14.09 -3.49
CA LEU A 168 8.87 -15.14 -3.18
C LEU A 168 7.48 -14.88 -3.76
N GLU A 169 7.07 -13.61 -3.87
CA GLU A 169 5.77 -13.26 -4.44
C GLU A 169 5.71 -13.44 -5.96
N THR A 170 6.86 -13.38 -6.64
CA THR A 170 6.92 -13.46 -8.12
C THR A 170 6.40 -14.77 -8.70
N TRP A 171 6.26 -15.82 -7.89
CA TRP A 171 5.77 -17.13 -8.36
C TRP A 171 4.26 -17.19 -8.51
N LEU A 172 3.54 -16.35 -7.76
CA LEU A 172 2.08 -16.42 -7.63
C LEU A 172 1.41 -15.12 -8.04
N VAL A 173 2.08 -13.99 -7.83
CA VAL A 173 1.50 -12.66 -7.96
C VAL A 173 2.02 -11.99 -9.23
N SER A 174 1.11 -11.41 -9.99
CA SER A 174 1.40 -10.55 -11.13
C SER A 174 1.65 -9.11 -10.67
N THR A 175 2.54 -8.41 -11.35
CA THR A 175 2.84 -6.99 -11.07
C THR A 175 1.76 -6.07 -11.62
N GLY A 176 1.48 -5.00 -10.90
CA GLY A 176 0.86 -3.79 -11.46
C GLY A 176 1.84 -2.99 -12.31
N ASP A 177 1.35 -1.93 -12.94
CA ASP A 177 2.09 -1.08 -13.88
C ASP A 177 1.88 0.43 -13.65
N LYS A 178 1.22 0.80 -12.54
CA LYS A 178 0.79 2.17 -12.27
C LYS A 178 1.06 2.57 -10.82
N TYR A 179 1.23 3.88 -10.66
CA TYR A 179 1.38 4.55 -9.37
C TYR A 179 0.22 5.54 -9.21
N GLU A 180 -0.95 5.05 -8.79
CA GLU A 180 -2.16 5.86 -8.65
C GLU A 180 -2.12 6.81 -7.44
N VAL A 181 -2.68 8.00 -7.62
CA VAL A 181 -3.03 8.91 -6.51
C VAL A 181 -4.55 9.08 -6.57
N PHE A 182 -5.19 8.96 -5.42
CA PHE A 182 -6.64 9.02 -5.28
C PHE A 182 -7.02 10.27 -4.49
N GLU A 183 -8.07 10.95 -4.93
CA GLU A 183 -8.52 12.19 -4.33
C GLU A 183 -9.68 11.93 -3.36
N THR A 184 -9.51 12.33 -2.10
CA THR A 184 -10.58 12.30 -1.08
C THR A 184 -11.13 13.72 -0.85
N ASP A 185 -12.14 13.87 0.00
CA ASP A 185 -12.67 15.19 0.37
C ASP A 185 -11.78 15.98 1.35
N PHE A 186 -10.56 15.50 1.65
CA PHE A 186 -9.63 16.15 2.56
C PHE A 186 -8.15 16.09 2.13
N ALA A 187 -7.74 15.15 1.28
CA ALA A 187 -6.35 14.98 0.85
C ALA A 187 -6.22 14.09 -0.38
N SER A 188 -5.06 14.17 -1.05
CA SER A 188 -4.66 13.19 -2.05
C SER A 188 -3.91 12.03 -1.38
N ILE A 189 -4.34 10.79 -1.60
CA ILE A 189 -3.77 9.59 -0.97
C ILE A 189 -3.07 8.70 -2.01
N ALA A 190 -2.03 8.00 -1.57
CA ALA A 190 -1.38 6.94 -2.35
C ALA A 190 -1.17 5.70 -1.49
N VAL A 191 -0.96 4.55 -2.15
CA VAL A 191 -0.63 3.30 -1.49
C VAL A 191 0.66 2.74 -2.08
N ALA A 192 1.70 2.59 -1.26
CA ALA A 192 2.92 1.89 -1.63
C ALA A 192 2.92 0.56 -0.87
N THR A 193 2.58 -0.54 -1.53
CA THR A 193 2.35 -1.82 -0.84
C THR A 193 3.67 -2.48 -0.50
N CYS A 194 3.92 -2.70 0.80
CA CYS A 194 5.02 -3.49 1.33
C CYS A 194 6.37 -3.14 0.71
N TRP A 195 6.87 -4.02 -0.16
CA TRP A 195 8.17 -3.93 -0.82
C TRP A 195 8.40 -2.63 -1.60
N GLU A 196 7.34 -1.95 -2.04
CA GLU A 196 7.45 -0.69 -2.79
C GLU A 196 8.05 0.46 -1.99
N ILE A 197 7.86 0.50 -0.66
CA ILE A 197 8.34 1.62 0.16
C ILE A 197 9.88 1.67 0.28
N PHE A 198 10.53 0.51 0.07
CA PHE A 198 11.99 0.39 0.08
C PHE A 198 12.62 1.14 -1.10
N TYR A 199 11.87 1.32 -2.20
CA TYR A 199 12.30 2.04 -3.39
C TYR A 199 12.01 3.54 -3.24
N PRO A 200 13.03 4.40 -3.03
CA PRO A 200 12.83 5.84 -2.85
C PRO A 200 12.05 6.48 -4.01
N GLU A 201 12.30 6.00 -5.23
CA GLU A 201 11.70 6.52 -6.45
C GLU A 201 10.17 6.44 -6.42
N ILE A 202 9.60 5.36 -5.86
CA ILE A 202 8.15 5.16 -5.82
C ILE A 202 7.50 6.20 -4.91
N SER A 203 8.06 6.43 -3.72
CA SER A 203 7.57 7.49 -2.83
C SER A 203 7.68 8.88 -3.47
N SER A 204 8.77 9.13 -4.21
CA SER A 204 8.94 10.36 -4.97
C SER A 204 7.95 10.51 -6.11
N ILE A 205 7.61 9.43 -6.82
CA ILE A 205 6.58 9.46 -7.88
C ILE A 205 5.23 9.82 -7.28
N TYR A 206 4.83 9.22 -6.15
CA TYR A 206 3.57 9.55 -5.49
C TYR A 206 3.51 11.01 -5.05
N ALA A 207 4.58 11.52 -4.42
CA ALA A 207 4.63 12.92 -4.00
C ALA A 207 4.60 13.90 -5.19
N LEU A 208 5.27 13.56 -6.30
CA LEU A 208 5.21 14.35 -7.54
C LEU A 208 3.83 14.36 -8.18
N LYS A 209 3.11 13.25 -8.07
CA LYS A 209 1.71 13.13 -8.51
C LYS A 209 0.72 13.87 -7.59
N GLY A 210 1.19 14.40 -6.47
CA GLY A 210 0.40 15.25 -5.59
C GLY A 210 -0.03 14.57 -4.28
N ALA A 211 0.40 13.34 -4.00
CA ALA A 211 0.06 12.67 -2.75
C ALA A 211 0.45 13.52 -1.53
N ASP A 212 -0.47 13.59 -0.57
CA ASP A 212 -0.25 14.22 0.73
C ASP A 212 0.12 13.18 1.79
N ILE A 213 -0.42 11.97 1.67
CA ILE A 213 -0.12 10.81 2.51
C ILE A 213 0.10 9.55 1.66
N ILE A 214 1.08 8.75 2.03
CA ILE A 214 1.33 7.43 1.45
C ILE A 214 1.08 6.39 2.54
N PHE A 215 0.09 5.52 2.31
CA PHE A 215 -0.15 4.35 3.14
C PHE A 215 0.77 3.21 2.69
N ASN A 216 1.36 2.50 3.66
CA ASN A 216 2.19 1.33 3.41
C ASN A 216 1.63 0.11 4.14
N PRO A 217 0.57 -0.52 3.62
CA PRO A 217 0.18 -1.85 4.08
C PRO A 217 1.32 -2.82 3.81
N THR A 218 1.80 -3.48 4.85
CA THR A 218 3.05 -4.26 4.78
C THR A 218 3.06 -5.40 5.79
N MET A 219 3.86 -6.44 5.53
CA MET A 219 4.30 -7.40 6.54
C MET A 219 5.73 -7.12 7.04
N ALA A 220 6.44 -6.19 6.42
CA ALA A 220 7.81 -5.81 6.78
C ALA A 220 7.83 -4.68 7.81
N LYS A 221 8.61 -4.87 8.88
CA LYS A 221 8.90 -3.86 9.91
C LYS A 221 10.22 -3.17 9.61
N ASP A 222 10.31 -1.88 9.94
CA ASP A 222 11.56 -1.13 9.90
C ASP A 222 12.14 -0.91 11.32
N ASN A 223 11.27 -0.73 12.32
CA ASN A 223 11.63 -0.73 13.74
C ASN A 223 11.71 -2.15 14.32
N LYS A 224 12.50 -2.32 15.38
CA LYS A 224 12.55 -3.60 16.12
C LYS A 224 11.27 -3.84 16.93
N PRO A 225 10.91 -5.11 17.22
CA PRO A 225 9.76 -5.42 18.06
C PRO A 225 9.78 -4.65 19.40
N GLY A 226 8.63 -4.10 19.78
CA GLY A 226 8.48 -3.29 21.01
C GLY A 226 9.18 -1.93 20.99
N GLN A 227 9.76 -1.49 19.86
CA GLN A 227 10.31 -0.13 19.72
C GLN A 227 9.33 0.80 19.01
N SER A 228 9.44 2.09 19.29
CA SER A 228 8.69 3.15 18.62
C SER A 228 9.05 3.24 17.12
N LEU A 229 8.13 3.78 16.32
CA LEU A 229 8.38 4.21 14.95
C LEU A 229 9.46 5.31 14.84
N GLU A 230 9.84 5.97 15.93
CA GLU A 230 10.98 6.89 15.94
C GLU A 230 12.30 6.21 15.49
N THR A 231 12.41 4.89 15.65
CA THR A 231 13.59 4.13 15.17
C THR A 231 13.43 3.61 13.74
N ALA A 232 12.28 3.83 13.10
CA ALA A 232 12.00 3.44 11.72
C ALA A 232 12.59 4.45 10.72
N SER A 233 13.91 4.41 10.58
CA SER A 233 14.68 5.36 9.77
C SER A 233 14.22 5.45 8.31
N MET A 234 13.78 4.36 7.71
CA MET A 234 13.30 4.35 6.32
C MET A 234 12.00 5.15 6.23
N PHE A 235 10.99 4.86 7.04
CA PHE A 235 9.70 5.55 6.96
C PHE A 235 9.84 7.05 7.25
N ILE A 236 10.64 7.41 8.25
CA ILE A 236 10.96 8.81 8.59
C ILE A 236 11.63 9.50 7.40
N THR A 237 12.62 8.85 6.79
CA THR A 237 13.33 9.42 5.63
C THR A 237 12.39 9.60 4.43
N ARG A 238 11.53 8.61 4.15
CA ARG A 238 10.55 8.71 3.04
C ARG A 238 9.55 9.85 3.24
N ALA A 239 9.09 10.09 4.47
CA ALA A 239 8.21 11.21 4.80
C ALA A 239 8.91 12.56 4.55
N LYS A 240 10.14 12.69 5.08
CA LYS A 240 10.94 13.92 5.00
C LYS A 240 11.36 14.25 3.59
N ASP A 241 11.95 13.31 2.85
CA ASP A 241 12.47 13.54 1.50
C ASP A 241 11.37 14.03 0.56
N ASN A 242 10.20 13.40 0.65
CA ASN A 242 9.09 13.63 -0.25
C ASN A 242 8.12 14.70 0.25
N SER A 243 8.28 15.17 1.49
CA SER A 243 7.35 16.12 2.08
C SER A 243 5.91 15.59 1.93
N VAL A 244 5.66 14.45 2.55
CA VAL A 244 4.36 13.75 2.65
C VAL A 244 4.25 13.11 4.03
N TYR A 245 3.03 12.80 4.45
CA TYR A 245 2.81 11.87 5.58
C TYR A 245 3.09 10.44 5.10
N ILE A 246 3.60 9.60 5.99
CA ILE A 246 3.75 8.16 5.76
C ILE A 246 2.99 7.41 6.84
N ALA A 247 2.17 6.44 6.44
CA ALA A 247 1.39 5.60 7.35
C ALA A 247 1.74 4.13 7.13
N PRO A 248 2.76 3.59 7.81
CA PRO A 248 2.99 2.14 7.80
C PRO A 248 1.82 1.43 8.47
N VAL A 249 1.31 0.41 7.79
CA VAL A 249 0.25 -0.49 8.28
C VAL A 249 0.78 -1.92 8.29
N VAL A 250 1.63 -2.18 9.27
CA VAL A 250 2.31 -3.44 9.50
C VAL A 250 1.36 -4.47 10.10
N ARG A 251 1.23 -5.62 9.44
CA ARG A 251 0.57 -6.78 10.02
C ARG A 251 1.32 -7.28 11.26
N GLY A 252 0.63 -7.32 12.41
CA GLY A 252 1.21 -7.73 13.69
C GLY A 252 0.83 -6.80 14.85
N SER A 253 1.80 -6.55 15.73
CA SER A 253 1.63 -5.84 17.00
C SER A 253 2.38 -4.51 17.12
N ASP A 254 3.23 -4.18 16.14
CA ASP A 254 4.12 -3.03 16.22
C ASP A 254 4.48 -2.55 14.81
N GLY A 255 4.96 -1.31 14.71
CA GLY A 255 5.38 -0.68 13.45
C GLY A 255 4.25 0.02 12.71
N ASN A 256 3.10 0.25 13.36
CA ASN A 256 1.98 0.99 12.81
C ASN A 256 1.88 2.39 13.42
N GLY A 257 1.52 3.36 12.60
CA GLY A 257 1.34 4.74 13.04
C GLY A 257 1.32 5.72 11.88
N VAL A 258 1.23 7.00 12.20
CA VAL A 258 1.31 8.07 11.20
C VAL A 258 2.55 8.90 11.50
N ILE A 259 3.39 9.05 10.49
CA ILE A 259 4.59 9.89 10.53
C ILE A 259 4.30 11.14 9.72
N ASP A 260 4.53 12.29 10.31
CA ASP A 260 4.37 13.57 9.65
C ASP A 260 5.53 13.84 8.67
N PHE A 261 5.38 14.93 7.92
CA PHE A 261 6.36 15.28 6.92
C PHE A 261 7.69 15.85 7.43
N ASN A 262 7.79 16.16 8.73
CA ASN A 262 9.04 16.48 9.39
C ASN A 262 9.74 15.22 9.93
N GLY A 263 9.05 14.07 9.89
CA GLY A 263 9.51 12.80 10.44
C GLY A 263 9.07 12.58 11.88
N GLU A 264 8.12 13.36 12.39
CA GLU A 264 7.60 13.25 13.74
C GLU A 264 6.46 12.24 13.79
N ILE A 265 6.39 11.45 14.86
CA ILE A 265 5.31 10.48 15.05
C ILE A 265 4.06 11.20 15.53
N VAL A 266 2.99 11.17 14.73
CA VAL A 266 1.69 11.77 15.06
C VAL A 266 0.88 10.88 15.98
N ALA A 267 0.88 9.57 15.70
CA ALA A 267 0.24 8.55 16.52
C ALA A 267 0.87 7.19 16.24
N GLU A 268 0.95 6.34 17.27
CA GLU A 268 1.39 4.95 17.16
C GLU A 268 0.81 4.13 18.31
N ALA A 269 0.94 2.80 18.23
CA ALA A 269 0.63 1.90 19.35
C ALA A 269 1.71 0.82 19.48
N VAL A 270 2.62 1.03 20.43
CA VAL A 270 3.70 0.06 20.74
C VAL A 270 3.20 -1.00 21.71
N GLY A 271 3.47 -2.27 21.41
CA GLY A 271 3.14 -3.41 22.26
C GLY A 271 1.65 -3.74 22.36
N LYS A 272 0.80 -3.11 21.53
CA LYS A 272 -0.64 -3.39 21.49
C LYS A 272 -0.97 -4.38 20.38
N LYS A 273 -2.00 -5.19 20.57
CA LYS A 273 -2.48 -6.13 19.56
C LYS A 273 -3.91 -5.83 19.23
N ASP A 274 -4.28 -6.06 17.97
CA ASP A 274 -5.67 -6.04 17.51
C ASP A 274 -6.40 -4.75 17.89
N CYS A 275 -5.79 -3.61 17.54
CA CYS A 275 -6.28 -2.28 17.88
C CYS A 275 -6.36 -1.36 16.67
N VAL A 276 -7.13 -0.28 16.84
CA VAL A 276 -7.20 0.84 15.90
C VAL A 276 -6.34 1.99 16.44
N ILE A 277 -5.40 2.45 15.63
CA ILE A 277 -4.60 3.64 15.90
C ILE A 277 -5.27 4.82 15.20
N MET A 278 -5.60 5.88 15.93
CA MET A 278 -6.27 7.07 15.39
C MET A 278 -5.33 8.28 15.45
N ALA A 279 -5.20 9.00 14.35
CA ALA A 279 -4.46 10.25 14.24
C ALA A 279 -5.37 11.35 13.68
N GLU A 280 -5.38 12.54 14.29
CA GLU A 280 -5.93 13.73 13.65
C GLU A 280 -4.81 14.39 12.83
N VAL A 281 -4.98 14.44 11.50
CA VAL A 281 -3.98 14.95 10.56
C VAL A 281 -4.51 16.22 9.91
N ASP A 282 -3.72 17.28 9.94
CA ASP A 282 -4.03 18.54 9.25
C ASP A 282 -3.36 18.61 7.88
N PHE A 283 -4.09 18.23 6.82
CA PHE A 283 -3.58 18.28 5.45
C PHE A 283 -3.49 19.71 4.89
N SER A 284 -4.07 20.70 5.56
CA SER A 284 -3.94 22.10 5.19
C SER A 284 -2.66 22.75 5.73
N LYS A 285 -1.98 22.08 6.69
CA LYS A 285 -0.76 22.59 7.31
C LYS A 285 0.33 22.81 6.27
N GLU A 286 0.75 24.07 6.15
CA GLU A 286 1.87 24.44 5.30
C GLU A 286 3.20 23.97 5.89
N ARG A 287 4.17 23.75 5.00
CA ARG A 287 5.49 23.21 5.35
C ARG A 287 6.50 24.35 5.37
N LEU A 288 6.35 25.23 6.35
CA LEU A 288 7.12 26.46 6.44
C LEU A 288 8.38 26.27 7.28
N LEU A 289 9.49 26.83 6.82
CA LEU A 289 10.70 26.98 7.60
C LEU A 289 10.56 28.19 8.54
N GLU A 290 11.05 28.05 9.77
CA GLU A 290 10.98 29.11 10.80
C GLU A 290 11.75 30.38 10.41
N SER A 291 12.88 30.21 9.71
CA SER A 291 13.74 31.34 9.33
C SER A 291 13.17 32.11 8.15
N LYS A 292 12.88 33.40 8.37
CA LYS A 292 12.48 34.36 7.33
C LYS A 292 13.54 34.58 6.25
N TRP A 293 14.80 34.20 6.51
CA TRP A 293 15.88 34.32 5.53
C TRP A 293 15.55 33.58 4.23
N TRP A 294 14.91 32.41 4.33
CA TRP A 294 14.53 31.61 3.15
C TRP A 294 13.49 32.31 2.28
N GLU A 295 12.52 32.98 2.89
CA GLU A 295 11.54 33.79 2.15
C GLU A 295 12.23 34.93 1.39
N THR A 296 13.19 35.61 2.03
CA THR A 296 13.96 36.69 1.40
C THR A 296 14.75 36.23 0.19
N ILE A 297 15.44 35.09 0.25
CA ILE A 297 16.33 34.64 -0.83
C ILE A 297 15.65 33.81 -1.92
N ASN A 298 14.58 33.08 -1.58
CA ASN A 298 13.88 32.19 -2.53
C ASN A 298 12.49 32.69 -2.95
N GLY A 299 11.98 33.75 -2.31
CA GLY A 299 10.60 34.22 -2.49
C GLY A 299 9.54 33.37 -1.78
N THR A 300 9.94 32.36 -1.00
CA THR A 300 9.07 31.53 -0.18
C THR A 300 9.89 30.80 0.89
N ASN A 301 9.32 30.60 2.08
CA ASN A 301 9.86 29.73 3.13
C ASN A 301 9.19 28.34 3.14
N ASN A 302 8.32 28.03 2.16
CA ASN A 302 7.69 26.73 2.05
C ASN A 302 8.67 25.68 1.48
N ILE A 303 9.16 24.77 2.32
CA ILE A 303 10.20 23.81 1.95
C ILE A 303 9.75 22.84 0.85
N LYS A 304 8.47 22.45 0.82
CA LYS A 304 7.95 21.56 -0.24
C LYS A 304 7.95 22.28 -1.58
N ALA A 305 7.50 23.54 -1.61
CA ALA A 305 7.55 24.36 -2.82
C ALA A 305 8.99 24.58 -3.31
N MET A 306 9.90 24.93 -2.39
CA MET A 306 11.34 25.10 -2.68
C MET A 306 11.93 23.84 -3.32
N ARG A 307 11.71 22.67 -2.68
CA ARG A 307 12.25 21.39 -3.17
C ARG A 307 11.69 21.01 -4.53
N LEU A 308 10.38 21.13 -4.73
CA LEU A 308 9.74 20.77 -6.00
C LEU A 308 10.17 21.70 -7.15
N LYS A 309 10.26 23.02 -6.91
CA LYS A 309 10.68 24.00 -7.92
C LYS A 309 12.18 23.94 -8.24
N SER A 310 13.01 23.52 -7.28
CA SER A 310 14.48 23.43 -7.45
C SER A 310 14.95 22.11 -8.06
N ARG A 311 14.03 21.20 -8.41
CA ARG A 311 14.38 19.93 -9.06
C ARG A 311 15.08 20.18 -10.39
N ARG A 312 15.97 19.25 -10.73
CA ARG A 312 16.69 19.21 -12.00
C ARG A 312 16.49 17.87 -12.72
N PRO A 313 15.28 17.58 -13.24
CA PRO A 313 14.96 16.28 -13.84
C PRO A 313 15.91 15.84 -14.95
N GLU A 314 16.49 16.79 -15.67
CA GLU A 314 17.48 16.55 -16.72
C GLU A 314 18.75 15.84 -16.19
N THR A 315 19.03 15.98 -14.90
CA THR A 315 20.18 15.33 -14.24
C THR A 315 19.85 13.95 -13.67
N TYR A 316 18.58 13.55 -13.62
CA TYR A 316 18.13 12.33 -12.96
C TYR A 316 17.99 11.12 -13.90
N ARG A 317 18.39 11.24 -15.17
CA ARG A 317 18.22 10.20 -16.21
C ARG A 317 18.74 8.82 -15.79
N LEU A 318 19.80 8.78 -14.97
CA LEU A 318 20.38 7.54 -14.46
C LEU A 318 19.39 6.72 -13.61
N LEU A 319 18.43 7.35 -12.93
CA LEU A 319 17.42 6.65 -12.12
C LEU A 319 16.47 5.78 -12.96
N THR A 320 16.36 6.07 -14.26
CA THR A 320 15.49 5.36 -15.20
C THR A 320 16.25 4.56 -16.23
N ASP A 321 17.58 4.53 -16.14
CA ASP A 321 18.42 3.73 -17.03
C ASP A 321 18.27 2.24 -16.66
N PRO A 322 17.82 1.36 -17.56
CA PRO A 322 17.74 -0.07 -17.27
C PRO A 322 19.13 -0.75 -17.18
N ASN A 323 20.20 -0.09 -17.65
CA ASN A 323 21.56 -0.62 -17.64
C ASN A 323 22.53 0.39 -16.99
N PRO A 324 22.33 0.78 -15.72
CA PRO A 324 23.18 1.76 -15.08
C PRO A 324 24.61 1.19 -14.93
N PRO A 325 25.67 2.03 -14.96
CA PRO A 325 27.06 1.56 -14.95
C PRO A 325 27.42 0.68 -13.74
N VAL A 326 26.66 0.74 -12.65
CA VAL A 326 26.86 -0.11 -11.48
C VAL A 326 26.65 -1.61 -11.79
N LEU A 327 25.83 -1.96 -12.79
CA LEU A 327 25.58 -3.36 -13.16
C LEU A 327 26.83 -4.08 -13.68
N GLU A 328 27.81 -3.36 -14.24
CA GLU A 328 29.09 -3.93 -14.65
C GLU A 328 29.85 -4.58 -13.47
N ARG A 329 29.67 -4.06 -12.26
CA ARG A 329 30.25 -4.65 -11.03
C ARG A 329 29.62 -6.00 -10.68
N TYR A 330 28.41 -6.24 -11.17
CA TYR A 330 27.59 -7.40 -10.85
C TYR A 330 27.31 -8.29 -12.07
N LYS A 331 28.02 -8.11 -13.19
CA LYS A 331 27.81 -8.88 -14.43
C LYS A 331 27.95 -10.41 -14.28
N ASN A 332 28.64 -10.87 -13.23
CA ASN A 332 28.79 -12.28 -12.91
C ASN A 332 27.74 -12.79 -11.91
N ILE A 333 26.97 -11.90 -11.29
CA ILE A 333 25.88 -12.26 -10.39
C ILE A 333 24.64 -12.54 -11.21
N HIS A 334 24.13 -13.76 -11.08
CA HIS A 334 22.90 -14.20 -11.71
C HIS A 334 21.83 -14.28 -10.63
N LEU A 335 20.88 -13.33 -10.64
CA LEU A 335 19.72 -13.39 -9.77
C LEU A 335 18.93 -14.66 -10.09
N THR A 336 18.44 -15.33 -9.05
CA THR A 336 17.54 -16.47 -9.22
C THR A 336 16.10 -16.01 -9.46
N THR A 337 15.82 -14.71 -9.37
CA THR A 337 14.50 -14.13 -9.64
C THR A 337 14.03 -14.53 -11.03
N GLY A 338 12.91 -15.26 -11.12
CA GLY A 338 12.40 -15.81 -12.37
C GLY A 338 12.93 -17.20 -12.74
N ASP A 339 13.92 -17.73 -12.01
CA ASP A 339 14.44 -19.10 -12.11
C ASP A 339 13.84 -19.95 -10.98
N ARG A 340 12.57 -20.32 -11.16
CA ARG A 340 11.78 -21.04 -10.15
C ARG A 340 12.43 -22.37 -9.76
N GLU A 341 12.99 -23.11 -10.71
CA GLU A 341 13.61 -24.42 -10.44
C GLU A 341 14.81 -24.28 -9.52
N ARG A 342 15.72 -23.33 -9.81
CA ARG A 342 16.88 -23.09 -8.97
C ARG A 342 16.50 -22.62 -7.57
N GLN A 343 15.46 -21.79 -7.46
CA GLN A 343 14.98 -21.33 -6.16
C GLN A 343 14.36 -22.46 -5.33
N LEU A 344 13.53 -23.30 -5.95
CA LEU A 344 12.96 -24.48 -5.30
C LEU A 344 14.05 -25.45 -4.83
N LYS A 345 15.07 -25.68 -5.66
CA LYS A 345 16.23 -26.50 -5.28
C LYS A 345 16.97 -25.91 -4.08
N ALA A 346 17.25 -24.61 -4.09
CA ALA A 346 17.93 -23.94 -3.00
C ALA A 346 17.17 -24.09 -1.67
N VAL A 347 15.84 -23.94 -1.68
CA VAL A 347 15.03 -24.07 -0.46
C VAL A 347 15.00 -25.52 0.04
N LYS A 348 14.95 -26.52 -0.86
CA LYS A 348 15.04 -27.95 -0.48
C LYS A 348 16.37 -28.32 0.20
N GLU A 349 17.43 -27.61 -0.13
CA GLU A 349 18.79 -27.84 0.39
C GLU A 349 19.05 -27.10 1.72
N VAL A 350 18.15 -26.20 2.15
CA VAL A 350 18.27 -25.53 3.45
C VAL A 350 17.78 -26.49 4.54
N ASP A 351 18.73 -27.00 5.34
CA ASP A 351 18.43 -27.61 6.63
C ASP A 351 18.03 -26.50 7.61
N TYR A 352 16.74 -26.42 7.93
CA TYR A 352 16.21 -25.45 8.89
C TYR A 352 16.56 -25.78 10.35
N GLY A 353 17.23 -26.92 10.60
CA GLY A 353 17.43 -27.45 11.94
C GLY A 353 16.14 -28.00 12.52
N SER A 354 16.26 -28.95 13.44
CA SER A 354 15.14 -29.37 14.28
C SER A 354 14.95 -28.32 15.38
N ASP A 355 13.85 -27.57 15.32
CA ASP A 355 13.35 -26.82 16.48
C ASP A 355 12.98 -27.74 17.65
#